data_AF-A0A3S2M400-F1
#
_entry.id   AF-A0A3S2M400-F1
#
_cell.length_a   1.000
_cell.length_b   1.000
_cell.length_c   1.000
_cell.angle_alpha   90.00
_cell.angle_beta   90.00
_cell.angle_gamma   90.00
#
_symmetry.space_group_name_H-M   'P 1'
#
loop_
_entity.id
_entity.type
_entity.pdbx_description
1 polymer ?
#
loop_
_entity_poly.entity_id
_entity_poly.type
_entity_poly.pdbx_seq_one_letter_code
_entity_poly.pdbx_strand_id
1 'polypeptide(L)'
;MAANPTMPTWERKARVFLCFFGLVLSVYALHVELSRERDPDYRAMCDLGESVSCSKVFTSRWGRGFGLVQYFVGTDSPLNQPNSILGIIFYTLQLGLGLSLSKKAALALVLSSWVSLAGSVYLASILAFVLGDFCMVCVSTYVINFALFYTNLKRRRAVEAVKEKAG
;
A
#
# COMPACT_ATOMS: atom_id res chain seq x y z
N MET A 1 -19.09 -11.23 -32.66
CA MET A 1 -17.76 -11.79 -32.32
C MET A 1 -17.40 -11.33 -30.91
N ALA A 2 -17.72 -12.12 -29.88
CA ALA A 2 -17.46 -11.75 -28.50
C ALA A 2 -15.96 -11.85 -28.21
N ALA A 3 -15.34 -10.76 -27.77
CA ALA A 3 -13.94 -10.75 -27.35
C ALA A 3 -13.68 -11.90 -26.36
N ASN A 4 -12.66 -12.72 -26.63
CA ASN A 4 -12.16 -13.68 -25.66
C ASN A 4 -11.60 -12.90 -24.48
N PRO A 5 -12.11 -13.07 -23.24
CA PRO A 5 -11.56 -12.39 -22.08
C PRO A 5 -10.28 -13.12 -21.67
N THR A 6 -9.24 -13.02 -22.49
CA THR A 6 -7.89 -13.39 -22.08
C THR A 6 -7.45 -12.35 -21.05
N MET A 7 -6.90 -12.80 -19.93
CA MET A 7 -6.30 -11.87 -18.97
C MET A 7 -5.28 -10.99 -19.72
N PRO A 8 -5.30 -9.66 -19.51
CA PRO A 8 -4.38 -8.80 -20.22
C PRO A 8 -2.94 -9.20 -19.89
N THR A 9 -2.12 -9.48 -20.90
CA THR A 9 -0.72 -9.90 -20.70
C THR A 9 0.10 -8.84 -19.96
N TRP A 10 -0.32 -7.57 -20.01
CA TRP A 10 0.27 -6.48 -19.25
C TRP A 10 -0.04 -6.52 -17.75
N GLU A 11 -1.14 -7.15 -17.33
CA GLU A 11 -1.61 -7.18 -15.93
C GLU A 11 -0.54 -7.77 -15.02
N ARG A 12 0.04 -8.90 -15.41
CA ARG A 12 1.06 -9.59 -14.61
C ARG A 12 2.32 -8.76 -14.49
N LYS A 13 2.78 -8.16 -15.58
CA LYS A 13 3.97 -7.30 -15.59
C LYS A 13 3.76 -6.04 -14.73
N ALA A 14 2.61 -5.39 -14.89
CA ALA A 14 2.23 -4.23 -14.10
C ALA A 14 2.15 -4.56 -12.61
N ARG A 15 1.50 -5.67 -12.24
CA ARG A 15 1.44 -6.13 -10.84
C ARG A 15 2.83 -6.35 -10.26
N VAL A 16 3.69 -7.11 -10.95
CA VAL A 16 5.06 -7.39 -10.45
C VAL A 16 5.81 -6.08 -10.23
N PHE A 17 5.76 -5.16 -11.20
CA PHE A 17 6.40 -3.85 -11.08
C PHE A 17 5.85 -3.04 -9.91
N LEU A 18 4.52 -2.89 -9.81
CA LEU A 18 3.84 -2.12 -8.76
C LEU A 18 4.10 -2.70 -7.37
N CYS A 19 3.99 -4.02 -7.19
CA CYS A 19 4.26 -4.68 -5.91
C CYS A 19 5.73 -4.59 -5.53
N PHE A 20 6.66 -4.78 -6.48
CA PHE A 20 8.09 -4.65 -6.21
C PHE A 20 8.45 -3.22 -5.79
N PHE A 21 7.98 -2.23 -6.55
CA PHE A 21 8.24 -0.83 -6.23
C PHE A 21 7.58 -0.42 -4.91
N GLY A 22 6.36 -0.88 -4.65
CA GLY A 22 5.69 -0.71 -3.36
C GLY A 22 6.48 -1.32 -2.19
N LEU A 23 7.01 -2.53 -2.35
CA LEU A 23 7.86 -3.18 -1.34
C LEU A 23 9.12 -2.35 -1.05
N VAL A 24 9.82 -1.88 -2.09
CA VAL A 24 11.01 -1.05 -1.92
C VAL A 24 10.69 0.21 -1.13
N LEU A 25 9.60 0.91 -1.48
CA LEU A 25 9.18 2.11 -0.75
C LEU A 25 8.79 1.81 0.70
N SER A 26 8.11 0.69 0.97
CA SER A 26 7.75 0.29 2.33
C SER A 26 8.96 -0.10 3.16
N VAL A 27 9.93 -0.82 2.59
CA VAL A 27 11.19 -1.14 3.27
C VAL A 27 11.99 0.12 3.55
N TYR A 28 12.06 1.06 2.60
CA TYR A 28 12.71 2.34 2.79
C TYR A 28 12.03 3.18 3.89
N ALA A 29 10.70 3.23 3.90
CA ALA A 29 9.94 3.91 4.95
C ALA A 29 10.23 3.31 6.33
N LEU A 30 10.26 1.97 6.44
CA LEU A 30 10.61 1.28 7.68
C LEU A 30 12.05 1.60 8.12
N HIS A 31 12.99 1.62 7.17
CA HIS A 31 14.38 1.99 7.46
C HIS A 31 14.49 3.42 7.98
N VAL A 32 13.79 4.37 7.37
CA VAL A 32 13.78 5.78 7.80
C VAL A 32 13.17 5.90 9.20
N GLU A 33 12.04 5.25 9.45
CA GLU A 33 11.35 5.28 10.75
C GLU A 33 12.24 4.73 11.86
N LEU A 34 12.84 3.55 11.66
CA LEU A 34 13.74 2.93 12.63
C LEU A 34 15.04 3.73 12.82
N SER A 35 15.58 4.33 11.76
CA SER A 35 16.80 5.14 11.84
C SER A 35 16.55 6.41 12.63
N ARG A 36 15.40 7.06 12.40
CA ARG A 36 14.99 8.28 13.11
C ARG A 36 14.62 8.03 14.58
N GLU A 37 14.08 6.85 14.89
CA GLU A 37 13.84 6.43 16.27
C GLU A 37 15.14 6.18 17.05
N ARG A 38 16.16 5.65 16.36
CA ARG A 38 17.48 5.41 16.95
C ARG A 38 18.32 6.68 17.07
N ASP A 39 18.20 7.58 16.11
CA ASP A 39 18.95 8.83 16.02
C ASP A 39 18.01 10.01 15.68
N PRO A 40 17.63 10.82 16.68
CA PRO A 40 16.82 12.02 16.49
C PRO A 40 17.46 13.11 15.61
N ASP A 41 18.71 12.97 15.16
CA ASP A 41 19.37 13.87 14.21
C ASP A 41 19.45 13.29 12.78
N TYR A 42 19.02 12.04 12.57
CA TYR A 42 18.98 11.39 11.25
C TYR A 42 18.07 12.12 10.25
N ARG A 43 18.58 12.54 9.10
CA ARG A 43 17.78 13.09 7.99
C ARG A 43 17.62 12.07 6.87
N ALA A 44 16.39 11.79 6.47
CA ALA A 44 16.11 10.88 5.38
C ALA A 44 16.42 11.54 4.02
N MET A 45 16.74 10.72 3.01
CA MET A 45 16.95 11.24 1.64
C MET A 45 15.69 11.88 1.04
N CYS A 46 14.51 11.58 1.58
CA CYS A 46 13.26 12.17 1.12
C CYS A 46 12.81 13.39 1.96
N ASP A 47 13.68 13.87 2.86
CA ASP A 47 13.53 15.17 3.50
C ASP A 47 14.12 16.25 2.56
N LEU A 48 13.27 16.88 1.73
CA LEU A 48 13.67 17.88 0.73
C LEU A 48 13.54 19.33 1.20
N GLY A 49 13.07 19.53 2.44
CA GLY A 49 12.90 20.85 3.04
C GLY A 49 12.06 20.77 4.32
N GLU A 50 11.78 21.93 4.94
CA GLU A 50 11.04 21.98 6.21
C GLU A 50 9.59 21.51 6.09
N SER A 51 8.97 21.67 4.90
CA SER A 51 7.60 21.28 4.57
C SER A 51 7.50 20.00 3.73
N VAL A 52 8.63 19.36 3.44
CA VAL A 52 8.72 18.12 2.65
C VAL A 52 9.58 17.14 3.44
N SER A 53 9.03 16.60 4.55
CA SER A 53 9.74 15.65 5.40
C SER A 53 8.99 14.34 5.58
N CYS A 54 9.55 13.25 5.06
CA CYS A 54 9.07 11.91 5.37
C CYS A 54 9.36 11.54 6.82
N SER A 55 10.49 11.98 7.37
CA SER A 55 10.92 11.62 8.72
C SER A 55 9.90 12.09 9.75
N LYS A 56 9.44 13.35 9.67
CA LYS A 56 8.37 13.89 10.53
C LYS A 56 7.08 13.07 10.42
N VAL A 57 6.70 12.71 9.20
CA VAL A 57 5.47 11.97 8.91
C VAL A 57 5.53 10.55 9.50
N PHE A 58 6.65 9.84 9.35
CA PHE A 58 6.79 8.48 9.86
C PHE A 58 6.94 8.41 11.38
N THR A 59 7.60 9.39 12.01
CA THR A 59 7.67 9.47 13.49
C THR A 59 6.40 10.01 14.14
N SER A 60 5.43 10.48 13.35
CA SER A 60 4.16 10.97 13.88
C SER A 60 3.32 9.81 14.42
N ARG A 61 2.33 10.13 15.28
CA ARG A 61 1.38 9.13 15.79
C ARG A 61 0.64 8.37 14.69
N TRP A 62 0.52 8.95 13.50
CA TRP A 62 -0.17 8.32 12.37
C TRP A 62 0.74 7.37 11.58
N GLY A 63 2.05 7.42 11.80
CA GLY A 63 3.04 6.50 11.20
C GLY A 63 2.94 5.07 11.71
N ARG A 64 2.40 4.88 12.93
CA ARG A 64 2.13 3.56 13.53
C ARG A 64 0.64 3.28 13.62
N GLY A 65 0.23 2.08 13.19
CA GLY A 65 -1.14 1.60 13.34
C GLY A 65 -2.22 2.56 12.83
N PHE A 66 -1.90 3.37 11.80
CA PHE A 66 -2.72 4.47 11.29
C PHE A 66 -3.14 5.51 12.36
N GLY A 67 -2.50 5.54 13.54
CA GLY A 67 -2.93 6.34 14.69
C GLY A 67 -4.25 5.89 15.33
N LEU A 68 -4.83 4.77 14.87
CA LEU A 68 -6.12 4.23 15.32
C LEU A 68 -5.96 3.00 16.19
N VAL A 69 -5.01 2.11 15.85
CA VAL A 69 -4.82 0.81 16.54
C VAL A 69 -4.48 1.01 18.02
N GLN A 70 -3.75 2.08 18.36
CA GLN A 70 -3.42 2.44 19.74
C GLN A 70 -4.64 2.60 20.67
N TYR A 71 -5.81 2.99 20.14
CA TYR A 71 -7.03 3.14 20.95
C TYR A 71 -7.68 1.80 21.32
N PHE A 72 -7.38 0.74 20.57
CA PHE A 72 -7.97 -0.58 20.78
C PHE A 72 -7.05 -1.52 21.55
N VAL A 73 -5.74 -1.44 21.32
CA VAL A 73 -4.77 -2.41 21.86
C VAL A 73 -3.70 -1.77 22.75
N GLY A 74 -3.72 -0.44 22.92
CA GLY A 74 -2.67 0.28 23.64
C GLY A 74 -1.42 0.52 22.81
N THR A 75 -0.58 1.46 23.25
CA THR A 75 0.61 1.90 22.52
C THR A 75 1.72 0.85 22.47
N ASP A 76 1.86 0.06 23.54
CA ASP A 76 2.94 -0.92 23.70
C ASP A 76 2.60 -2.30 23.11
N SER A 77 1.41 -2.43 22.51
CA SER A 77 1.00 -3.69 21.93
C SER A 77 1.82 -4.02 20.68
N PRO A 78 2.22 -5.28 20.49
CA PRO A 78 2.88 -5.73 19.27
C PRO A 78 1.99 -5.60 18.02
N LEU A 79 0.69 -5.30 18.18
CA LEU A 79 -0.22 -4.99 17.07
C LEU A 79 -0.10 -3.55 16.57
N ASN A 80 0.48 -2.63 17.36
CA ASN A 80 0.71 -1.24 16.97
C ASN A 80 2.00 -1.09 16.16
N GLN A 81 2.03 -1.74 15.00
CA GLN A 81 3.20 -1.75 14.11
C GLN A 81 3.27 -0.51 13.22
N PRO A 82 4.47 -0.12 12.76
CA PRO A 82 4.67 0.81 11.66
C PRO A 82 3.78 0.51 10.45
N ASN A 83 3.18 1.54 9.85
CA ASN A 83 2.37 1.40 8.64
C ASN A 83 3.20 0.81 7.48
N SER A 84 4.51 1.06 7.49
CA SER A 84 5.47 0.50 6.55
C SER A 84 5.49 -1.04 6.59
N ILE A 85 5.35 -1.67 7.77
CA ILE A 85 5.23 -3.13 7.91
C ILE A 85 3.91 -3.63 7.30
N LEU A 86 2.81 -2.93 7.54
CA LEU A 86 1.52 -3.26 6.92
C LEU A 86 1.60 -3.18 5.40
N GLY A 87 2.34 -2.20 4.87
CA GLY A 87 2.67 -2.09 3.46
C GLY A 87 3.46 -3.29 2.92
N ILE A 88 4.51 -3.73 3.63
CA ILE A 88 5.31 -4.91 3.25
C ILE A 88 4.43 -6.15 3.14
N ILE A 89 3.59 -6.39 4.16
CA ILE A 89 2.66 -7.52 4.18
C ILE A 89 1.68 -7.42 3.02
N PHE A 90 1.09 -6.24 2.80
CA PHE A 90 0.13 -5.99 1.72
C PHE A 90 0.73 -6.29 0.35
N TYR A 91 1.89 -5.71 0.00
CA TYR A 91 2.49 -5.90 -1.31
C TYR A 91 2.98 -7.33 -1.54
N THR A 92 3.47 -8.01 -0.49
CA THR A 92 3.84 -9.43 -0.55
C THR A 92 2.62 -10.31 -0.84
N LEU A 93 1.51 -10.09 -0.13
CA LEU A 93 0.26 -10.82 -0.35
C LEU A 93 -0.34 -10.53 -1.74
N GLN A 94 -0.28 -9.27 -2.20
CA GLN A 94 -0.73 -8.87 -3.53
C GLN A 94 0.04 -9.59 -4.66
N LEU A 95 1.34 -9.79 -4.47
CA LEU A 95 2.19 -10.52 -5.40
C LEU A 95 1.85 -12.02 -5.36
N GLY A 96 1.81 -12.62 -4.18
CA GLY A 96 1.54 -14.05 -3.98
C GLY A 96 0.15 -14.47 -4.48
N LEU A 97 -0.90 -13.75 -4.07
CA LEU A 97 -2.27 -14.00 -4.53
C LEU A 97 -2.44 -13.71 -6.03
N GLY A 98 -1.63 -12.80 -6.58
CA GLY A 98 -1.57 -12.51 -8.01
C GLY A 98 -1.08 -13.68 -8.87
N LEU A 99 -0.44 -14.69 -8.28
CA LEU A 99 -0.06 -15.93 -8.97
C LEU A 99 -1.23 -16.91 -9.11
N SER A 100 -2.28 -16.78 -8.29
CA SER A 100 -3.43 -17.68 -8.30
C SER A 100 -4.54 -17.23 -9.26
N LEU A 101 -5.08 -18.16 -10.04
CA LEU A 101 -6.23 -17.93 -10.93
C LEU A 101 -7.59 -18.12 -10.24
N SER A 102 -7.61 -18.29 -8.92
CA SER A 102 -8.83 -18.54 -8.16
C SER A 102 -9.73 -17.30 -8.04
N LYS A 103 -11.04 -17.49 -8.12
CA LYS A 103 -12.04 -16.44 -7.82
C LYS A 103 -11.89 -15.89 -6.40
N LYS A 104 -11.60 -16.76 -5.43
CA LYS A 104 -11.38 -16.36 -4.04
C LYS A 104 -10.15 -15.45 -3.93
N ALA A 105 -9.08 -15.78 -4.65
CA ALA A 105 -7.87 -14.95 -4.71
C ALA A 105 -8.16 -13.60 -5.37
N ALA A 106 -8.88 -13.57 -6.50
CA ALA A 106 -9.27 -12.33 -7.17
C ALA A 106 -10.14 -11.43 -6.29
N LEU A 107 -11.07 -12.00 -5.52
CA LEU A 107 -11.88 -11.26 -4.55
C LEU A 107 -11.01 -10.71 -3.41
N ALA A 108 -10.15 -11.54 -2.81
CA ALA A 108 -9.25 -11.13 -1.74
C ALA A 108 -8.31 -9.98 -2.18
N LEU A 109 -7.79 -10.03 -3.40
CA LEU A 109 -6.96 -8.98 -4.00
C LEU A 109 -7.70 -7.64 -4.11
N VAL A 110 -8.97 -7.66 -4.55
CA VAL A 110 -9.80 -6.46 -4.66
C VAL A 110 -10.17 -5.92 -3.29
N LEU A 111 -10.57 -6.77 -2.35
CA LEU A 111 -10.93 -6.35 -0.98
C LEU A 111 -9.75 -5.72 -0.25
N SER A 112 -8.58 -6.38 -0.28
CA SER A 112 -7.37 -5.83 0.33
C SER A 112 -6.92 -4.52 -0.32
N SER A 113 -7.10 -4.37 -1.64
CA SER A 113 -6.80 -3.11 -2.33
C SER A 113 -7.77 -1.98 -1.95
N TRP A 114 -9.04 -2.30 -1.72
CA TRP A 114 -10.02 -1.34 -1.21
C TRP A 114 -9.63 -0.81 0.17
N VAL A 115 -9.24 -1.71 1.08
CA VAL A 115 -8.74 -1.33 2.41
C VAL A 115 -7.50 -0.44 2.29
N SER A 116 -6.54 -0.82 1.44
CA SER A 116 -5.34 -0.03 1.18
C SER A 116 -5.65 1.36 0.61
N LEU A 117 -6.63 1.46 -0.30
CA LEU A 117 -7.07 2.74 -0.87
C LEU A 117 -7.75 3.62 0.16
N ALA A 118 -8.65 3.06 0.99
CA ALA A 118 -9.28 3.79 2.08
C ALA A 118 -8.24 4.32 3.09
N GLY A 119 -7.27 3.48 3.47
CA GLY A 119 -6.14 3.89 4.31
C GLY A 119 -5.28 4.98 3.66
N SER A 120 -5.06 4.90 2.34
CA SER A 120 -4.31 5.92 1.58
C SER A 120 -5.04 7.27 1.57
N VAL A 121 -6.36 7.28 1.36
CA VAL A 121 -7.17 8.51 1.41
C VAL A 121 -7.17 9.11 2.82
N TYR A 122 -7.29 8.27 3.84
CA TYR A 122 -7.21 8.70 5.24
C TYR A 122 -5.87 9.37 5.54
N LEU A 123 -4.75 8.69 5.24
CA LEU A 123 -3.42 9.23 5.50
C LEU A 123 -3.10 10.46 4.64
N ALA A 124 -3.58 10.52 3.39
CA ALA A 124 -3.46 11.71 2.54
C ALA A 124 -4.20 12.91 3.14
N SER A 125 -5.39 12.68 3.72
CA SER A 125 -6.14 13.74 4.41
C SER A 125 -5.40 14.24 5.65
N ILE A 126 -4.78 13.32 6.42
CA ILE A 126 -3.95 13.67 7.57
C ILE A 126 -2.71 14.49 7.15
N LEU A 127 -2.02 14.07 6.08
CA LEU A 127 -0.89 14.83 5.50
C LEU A 127 -1.30 16.25 5.12
N ALA A 128 -2.42 16.41 4.40
CA ALA A 128 -2.86 17.70 3.89
C ALA A 128 -3.42 18.64 4.96
N PHE A 129 -4.25 18.14 5.89
CA PHE A 129 -5.01 18.97 6.83
C PHE A 129 -4.43 19.01 8.24
N VAL A 130 -3.62 18.03 8.64
CA VAL A 130 -3.15 17.90 10.03
C VAL A 130 -1.65 18.15 10.17
N LEU A 131 -0.82 17.48 9.37
CA LEU A 131 0.63 17.68 9.44
C LEU A 131 1.07 18.90 8.63
N GLY A 132 0.40 19.18 7.50
CA GLY A 132 0.82 20.24 6.59
C GLY A 132 2.15 19.93 5.89
N ASP A 133 2.54 18.65 5.83
CA ASP A 133 3.79 18.18 5.23
C ASP A 133 3.51 17.38 3.95
N PHE A 134 4.36 17.52 2.95
CA PHE A 134 4.30 16.74 1.72
C PHE A 134 5.28 15.55 1.77
N CYS A 135 4.77 14.33 1.91
CA CYS A 135 5.59 13.12 1.91
C CYS A 135 5.61 12.46 0.52
N MET A 136 6.70 12.62 -0.23
CA MET A 136 6.85 12.06 -1.58
C MET A 136 6.73 10.53 -1.60
N VAL A 137 7.29 9.83 -0.60
CA VAL A 137 7.19 8.37 -0.47
C VAL A 137 5.73 7.96 -0.26
N CYS A 138 5.01 8.66 0.60
CA CYS A 138 3.61 8.41 0.90
C CYS A 138 2.75 8.60 -0.35
N VAL A 139 2.88 9.74 -1.03
CA VAL A 139 2.18 10.03 -2.28
C VAL A 139 2.46 8.95 -3.34
N SER A 140 3.72 8.53 -3.49
CA SER A 140 4.10 7.45 -4.40
C SER A 140 3.38 6.15 -4.05
N THR A 141 3.33 5.77 -2.77
CA THR A 141 2.59 4.57 -2.33
C THR A 141 1.08 4.68 -2.58
N TYR A 142 0.48 5.87 -2.45
CA TYR A 142 -0.94 6.05 -2.75
C TYR A 142 -1.25 5.85 -4.24
N VAL A 143 -0.37 6.35 -5.11
CA VAL A 143 -0.48 6.13 -6.57
C VAL A 143 -0.35 4.64 -6.89
N ILE A 144 0.60 3.94 -6.28
CA ILE A 144 0.78 2.49 -6.45
C ILE A 144 -0.47 1.73 -5.98
N ASN A 145 -1.03 2.06 -4.82
CA ASN A 145 -2.24 1.43 -4.28
C ASN A 145 -3.44 1.59 -5.22
N PHE A 146 -3.62 2.80 -5.78
CA PHE A 146 -4.67 3.04 -6.77
C PHE A 146 -4.45 2.24 -8.06
N ALA A 147 -3.22 2.19 -8.57
CA ALA A 147 -2.88 1.41 -9.76
C ALA A 147 -3.08 -0.12 -9.54
N LEU A 148 -2.73 -0.63 -8.34
CA LEU A 148 -3.00 -2.01 -7.95
C LEU A 148 -4.49 -2.29 -7.86
N PHE A 149 -5.27 -1.39 -7.28
CA PHE A 149 -6.72 -1.51 -7.23
C PHE A 149 -7.33 -1.62 -8.63
N TYR A 150 -6.93 -0.74 -9.55
CA TYR A 150 -7.37 -0.79 -10.95
C TYR A 150 -6.99 -2.12 -11.63
N THR A 151 -5.75 -2.57 -11.43
CA THR A 151 -5.23 -3.83 -11.96
C THR A 151 -6.03 -5.02 -11.44
N ASN A 152 -6.36 -5.02 -10.14
CA ASN A 152 -7.16 -6.05 -9.47
C ASN A 152 -8.62 -6.07 -9.95
N LEU A 153 -9.24 -4.91 -10.18
CA LEU A 153 -10.59 -4.83 -10.75
C LEU A 153 -10.65 -5.42 -12.17
N LYS A 154 -9.67 -5.10 -13.01
CA LYS A 154 -9.59 -5.67 -14.38
C LYS A 154 -9.43 -7.18 -14.35
N ARG A 155 -8.57 -7.69 -13.45
CA ARG A 155 -8.39 -9.13 -13.25
C ARG A 155 -9.68 -9.81 -12.79
N ARG A 156 -10.38 -9.25 -11.79
CA ARG A 156 -11.63 -9.82 -11.29
C ARG A 156 -12.68 -9.95 -12.39
N ARG A 157 -12.87 -8.91 -13.21
CA ARG A 157 -13.80 -8.94 -14.35
C ARG A 157 -13.42 -10.02 -15.38
N ALA A 158 -12.13 -10.17 -15.67
CA ALA A 158 -11.66 -11.23 -16.59
C ALA A 158 -11.94 -12.64 -16.03
N VAL A 159 -11.67 -12.88 -14.74
CA VAL A 159 -11.91 -14.18 -14.08
C VAL A 159 -13.41 -14.50 -13.99
N GLU A 160 -14.26 -13.50 -13.77
CA GLU A 160 -15.72 -13.67 -13.77
C GLU A 160 -16.23 -14.06 -15.17
N ALA A 161 -15.79 -13.36 -16.21
CA ALA A 161 -16.18 -13.60 -17.60
C ALA A 161 -15.74 -14.98 -18.16
N VAL A 162 -14.58 -15.50 -17.72
CA VAL A 162 -14.13 -16.85 -18.11
C VAL A 162 -15.04 -17.92 -17.50
N LYS A 163 -15.49 -17.77 -16.25
CA LYS A 163 -16.35 -18.77 -15.60
C LYS A 163 -17.79 -18.74 -16.12
N GLU A 164 -18.33 -17.57 -16.47
CA GLU A 164 -19.65 -17.48 -17.09
C GLU A 164 -19.73 -18.21 -18.43
N LYS A 165 -18.62 -18.33 -19.17
CA LYS A 165 -18.55 -19.10 -20.41
C LYS A 165 -18.28 -20.60 -20.20
N ALA A 166 -17.86 -21.00 -19.01
CA ALA A 166 -17.46 -22.38 -18.69
C ALA A 166 -18.52 -23.16 -17.88
N GLY A 167 -19.57 -22.48 -17.42
CA GLY A 167 -20.76 -23.09 -16.80
C GLY A 167 -21.94 -22.98 -17.74
#